data_AF-A0A382MBW6-F1
#
_entry.id   AF-A0A382MBW6-F1
#
_cell.length_a   1.000
_cell.length_b   1.000
_cell.length_c   1.000
_cell.angle_alpha   90.00
_cell.angle_beta   90.00
_cell.angle_gamma   90.00
#
_symmetry.space_group_name_H-M   'P 1'
#
loop_
_entity.id
_entity.type
_entity.pdbx_description
1 polymer ?
#
loop_
_entity_poly.entity_id
_entity_poly.type
_entity_poly.pdbx_seq_one_letter_code
_entity_poly.pdbx_strand_id
1 'polypeptide(L)' 'MLKSFWWNRDWALWAWGGLILLIGSLWLQEQMTVAINQWYGVFYDLLQNAGDYVDKSDE' A
#
# COMPACT_ATOMS: atom_id res chain seq x y z
N MET A 1 9.86 0.13 32.17
CA MET A 1 9.77 1.05 31.01
C MET A 1 8.64 0.65 30.08
N LEU A 2 8.72 -0.46 29.33
CA LEU A 2 7.62 -0.90 28.46
C LEU A 2 6.32 -1.17 29.23
N LYS A 3 6.38 -1.94 30.33
CA LYS A 3 5.19 -2.18 31.18
C LYS A 3 4.57 -0.88 31.71
N SER A 4 5.41 0.07 32.12
CA SER A 4 4.99 1.40 32.59
C SER A 4 4.38 2.27 31.49
N PHE A 5 4.70 2.02 30.21
CA PHE A 5 4.19 2.77 29.07
C PHE A 5 2.87 2.20 28.55
N TRP A 6 2.77 0.87 28.43
CA TRP A 6 1.58 0.17 27.90
C TRP A 6 0.46 -0.04 28.92
N TRP A 7 0.80 -0.13 30.23
CA TRP A 7 -0.16 -0.39 31.31
C TRP A 7 -0.45 0.84 32.19
N ASN A 8 0.16 2.00 31.92
CA ASN A 8 -0.24 3.23 32.59
C ASN A 8 -1.54 3.74 31.97
N ARG A 9 -2.57 3.88 32.82
CA ARG A 9 -3.93 4.24 32.42
C ARG A 9 -4.01 5.60 31.71
N ASP A 10 -3.12 6.52 32.07
CA ASP A 10 -3.06 7.87 31.47
C ASP A 10 -2.52 7.84 30.03
N TRP A 11 -1.67 6.85 29.70
CA TRP A 11 -1.00 6.74 28.40
C TRP A 11 -1.51 5.57 27.55
N ALA A 12 -2.35 4.71 28.10
CA ALA A 12 -2.84 3.50 27.43
C ALA A 12 -3.52 3.82 26.08
N LEU A 13 -4.36 4.86 26.02
CA LEU A 13 -5.00 5.28 24.77
C LEU A 13 -3.98 5.65 23.69
N TRP A 14 -2.94 6.39 24.05
CA TRP A 14 -1.89 6.82 23.12
C TRP A 14 -0.97 5.66 22.72
N ALA A 15 -0.59 4.80 23.66
CA ALA A 15 0.27 3.66 23.39
C ALA A 15 -0.42 2.66 22.45
N TRP A 16 -1.63 2.21 22.82
CA TRP A 16 -2.39 1.23 22.04
C TRP A 16 -2.96 1.82 20.75
N GLY A 17 -3.46 3.05 20.79
CA GLY A 17 -3.90 3.77 19.60
C GLY A 17 -2.75 3.97 18.61
N GLY A 18 -1.59 4.43 19.09
CA GLY A 18 -0.38 4.59 18.28
C GLY A 18 0.11 3.27 17.69
N LEU A 19 0.04 2.16 18.43
CA LEU A 19 0.40 0.84 17.91
C LEU A 19 -0.49 0.42 16.74
N ILE A 20 -1.80 0.54 16.92
CA ILE A 20 -2.78 0.16 15.89
C ILE A 20 -2.58 1.04 14.66
N LEU A 21 -2.36 2.34 14.85
CA LEU A 21 -2.12 3.28 13.77
C LEU A 21 -0.82 2.94 13.01
N LEU A 22 0.26 2.60 13.71
CA LEU A 22 1.52 2.18 13.09
C LEU A 22 1.37 0.89 12.29
N ILE A 23 0.75 -0.14 12.87
CA ILE A 23 0.53 -1.42 12.19
C ILE A 23 -0.39 -1.23 10.98
N GLY A 24 -1.49 -0.49 11.15
CA GLY A 24 -2.42 -0.17 10.06
C GLY A 24 -1.75 0.64 8.96
N SER A 25 -0.93 1.63 9.31
CA SER A 25 -0.16 2.43 8.34
C SER A 25 0.79 1.57 7.52
N LEU A 26 1.55 0.67 8.16
CA LEU A 26 2.46 -0.24 7.47
C LEU A 26 1.69 -1.19 6.54
N TRP A 27 0.57 -1.73 7.01
CA TRP A 27 -0.25 -2.62 6.19
C TRP A 27 -0.82 -1.91 4.95
N LEU A 28 -1.35 -0.70 5.12
CA LEU A 28 -1.85 0.12 4.00
C LEU A 28 -0.73 0.50 3.03
N GLN A 29 0.46 0.79 3.54
CA GLN A 29 1.63 1.12 2.72
C GLN A 29 2.02 -0.06 1.81
N GLU A 30 2.02 -1.29 2.33
CA GLU A 30 2.31 -2.48 1.53
C GLU A 30 1.24 -2.72 0.45
N GLN A 31 -0.05 -2.56 0.78
CA GLN A 31 -1.13 -2.69 -0.20
C GLN A 31 -0.99 -1.66 -1.34
N MET A 32 -0.67 -0.41 -1.01
CA MET A 32 -0.43 0.63 -2.01
C MET A 32 0.78 0.30 -2.89
N THR A 33 1.84 -0.25 -2.30
CA THR A 33 3.04 -0.66 -3.04
C THR A 33 2.74 -1.79 -4.02
N VAL A 34 1.99 -2.81 -3.60
CA VAL A 34 1.55 -3.90 -4.50
C VAL A 34 0.68 -3.37 -5.63
N ALA A 35 -0.28 -2.48 -5.32
CA ALA A 35 -1.16 -1.89 -6.33
C ALA A 35 -0.36 -1.06 -7.36
N ILE A 36 0.62 -0.28 -6.91
CA ILE A 36 1.53 0.48 -7.78
C ILE A 36 2.33 -0.47 -8.67
N ASN A 37 2.89 -1.54 -8.12
CA ASN A 37 3.67 -2.51 -8.90
C ASN A 37 2.81 -3.19 -9.98
N GLN A 38 1.58 -3.57 -9.66
CA GLN A 38 0.66 -4.16 -10.63
C GLN A 38 0.29 -3.15 -11.73
N TRP A 39 0.00 -1.91 -11.34
CA TRP A 39 -0.30 -0.83 -12.28
C TRP A 39 0.88 -0.54 -13.22
N TYR A 40 2.11 -0.53 -12.72
CA TYR A 40 3.33 -0.36 -13.52
C TYR A 40 3.47 -1.46 -14.60
N GLY A 41 3.16 -2.71 -14.25
CA GLY A 41 3.16 -3.82 -15.21
C GLY A 41 2.19 -3.58 -16.38
N VAL A 42 0.94 -3.22 -16.06
CA VAL A 42 -0.08 -2.91 -17.07
C VAL A 42 0.30 -1.70 -17.91
N PHE A 43 0.90 -0.67 -17.30
CA PHE A 43 1.36 0.51 -18.02
C PHE A 43 2.37 0.15 -19.14
N TYR A 44 3.35 -0.70 -18.84
CA TYR A 44 4.31 -1.12 -19.85
C TYR A 44 3.72 -2.08 -20.89
N ASP A 45 2.78 -2.93 -20.50
CA ASP A 45 2.06 -3.79 -21.44
C ASP A 45 1.28 -2.96 -22.48
N LEU A 46 0.60 -1.89 -22.04
CA LEU A 46 -0.09 -0.96 -22.92
C LEU A 46 0.85 -0.21 -23.85
N LEU A 47 2.02 0.24 -23.35
CA LEU A 47 3.02 0.90 -24.19
C LEU A 47 3.62 -0.06 -25.22
N GLN A 48 3.88 -1.31 -24.83
CA GLN A 48 4.54 -2.29 -25.68
C GLN A 48 3.62 -2.80 -26.78
N ASN A 49 2.36 -3.05 -26.47
CA ASN A 49 1.37 -3.53 -27.43
C ASN A 49 0.71 -2.39 -28.23
N ALA A 50 1.11 -1.13 -28.01
CA ALA A 50 0.54 0.04 -28.70
C ALA A 50 0.60 -0.08 -30.24
N GLY A 51 1.64 -0.71 -30.79
CA GLY A 51 1.75 -0.98 -32.23
C GLY A 51 0.76 -2.05 -32.72
N ASP A 52 0.54 -3.10 -31.93
CA ASP A 52 -0.38 -4.19 -32.26
C ASP A 52 -1.86 -3.75 -32.26
N TYR A 53 -2.21 -2.74 -31.45
CA TYR A 53 -3.54 -2.11 -31.48
C TYR A 53 -3.76 -1.22 -32.71
N VAL A 54 -2.68 -0.67 -33.29
CA VAL A 54 -2.75 0.14 -34.53
C VAL A 54 -2.87 -0.77 -35.75
N ASP A 55 -2.18 -1.91 -35.78
CA ASP A 55 -2.24 -2.86 -36.91
C ASP A 55 -3.58 -3.63 -37.00
N LYS A 56 -4.33 -3.70 -35.90
CA LYS A 56 -5.67 -4.33 -35.82
C LYS A 56 -6.83 -3.34 -35.91
N SER A 57 -6.60 -2.05 -36.12
CA SER A 57 -7.71 -1.09 -36.27
C SER A 57 -8.46 -1.21 -37.59
N ASP A 58 -7.90 -1.97 -38.55
CA ASP A 58 -8.43 -2.15 -39.91
C ASP A 58 -9.08 -3.54 -40.15
N GLU A 59 -9.21 -4.38 -39.12
CA GLU A 59 -10.10 -5.58 -39.07
C GLU A 59 -11.37 -5.32 -38.25
#